data_AF-A0A2G6UMQ6-F1
#
_entry.id   AF-A0A2G6UMQ6-F1
#
_cell.length_a   1.000
_cell.length_b   1.000
_cell.length_c   1.000
_cell.angle_alpha   90.00
_cell.angle_beta   90.00
_cell.angle_gamma   90.00
#
_symmetry.space_group_name_H-M   'P 1'
#
loop_
_entity.id
_entity.type
_entity.pdbx_description
1 polymer ?
#
loop_
_entity_poly.entity_id
_entity_poly.type
_entity_poly.pdbx_seq_one_letter_code
_entity_poly.pdbx_strand_id
1 'polypeptide(L)'
;MVFLRNFLHSKKHLSTKVGALCSAISLVMTLTGFIPVLTIVPVAFLAELLVSMFGDQREGMKAFILLAVIFLTAVLVMFTAVKNLTQKGLTITKKEILMIMFIFYWIVHPLGFYIYWAAFTNFSNDGQIILGAIFSFPFSSLSFVAIGFLMDIIIKKYSLQDQSIQ
;
A
#
# COMPACT_ATOMS: atom_id res chain seq x y z
N MET A 1 15.68 -19.73 3.92
CA MET A 1 15.30 -19.52 2.50
C MET A 1 14.42 -20.61 1.90
N VAL A 2 14.53 -21.90 2.29
CA VAL A 2 13.77 -23.01 1.68
C VAL A 2 12.25 -22.91 1.90
N PHE A 3 11.80 -22.46 3.09
CA PHE A 3 10.37 -22.33 3.42
C PHE A 3 9.63 -21.28 2.56
N LEU A 4 10.27 -20.13 2.36
CA LEU A 4 9.77 -19.03 1.51
C LEU A 4 9.61 -19.46 0.04
N ARG A 5 10.52 -20.31 -0.44
CA ARG A 5 10.49 -20.84 -1.80
C ARG A 5 9.28 -21.76 -2.03
N ASN A 6 8.96 -22.61 -1.06
CA ASN A 6 7.84 -23.56 -1.15
C ASN A 6 6.48 -22.86 -1.00
N PHE A 7 6.36 -21.87 -0.11
CA PHE A 7 5.12 -21.11 0.08
C PHE A 7 4.65 -20.39 -1.19
N LEU A 8 5.61 -19.80 -1.93
CA LEU A 8 5.36 -19.06 -3.17
C LEU A 8 5.22 -19.96 -4.42
N HIS A 9 5.34 -21.28 -4.33
CA HIS A 9 5.30 -22.17 -5.50
C HIS A 9 3.87 -22.48 -5.97
N SER A 10 2.89 -22.44 -5.08
CA SER A 10 1.48 -22.63 -5.45
C SER A 10 0.89 -21.33 -6.02
N LYS A 11 0.47 -21.37 -7.29
CA LYS A 11 -0.16 -20.25 -8.02
C LYS A 11 -1.49 -19.80 -7.42
N LYS A 12 -2.14 -20.65 -6.62
CA LYS A 12 -3.41 -20.32 -5.95
C LYS A 12 -3.14 -19.28 -4.85
N HIS A 13 -3.85 -18.16 -4.92
CA HIS A 13 -3.73 -17.00 -4.02
C HIS A 13 -2.33 -16.39 -3.96
N LEU A 14 -1.63 -16.36 -5.10
CA LEU A 14 -0.25 -15.86 -5.14
C LEU A 14 -0.15 -14.41 -4.65
N SER A 15 -1.10 -13.54 -5.03
CA SER A 15 -1.06 -12.12 -4.68
C SER A 15 -1.29 -11.91 -3.17
N THR A 16 -2.23 -12.63 -2.58
CA THR A 16 -2.47 -12.62 -1.12
C THR A 16 -1.25 -13.10 -0.35
N LYS A 17 -0.58 -14.15 -0.82
CA LYS A 17 0.65 -14.67 -0.18
C LYS A 17 1.79 -13.67 -0.21
N VAL A 18 1.98 -12.98 -1.35
CA VAL A 18 2.98 -11.91 -1.46
C VAL A 18 2.59 -10.74 -0.56
N GLY A 19 1.31 -10.34 -0.54
CA GLY A 19 0.79 -9.32 0.36
C GLY A 19 1.04 -9.65 1.84
N ALA A 20 0.75 -10.88 2.27
CA ALA A 20 1.02 -11.36 3.63
C ALA A 20 2.51 -11.34 3.97
N LEU A 21 3.38 -11.71 3.02
CA LEU A 21 4.82 -11.60 3.19
C LEU A 21 5.26 -10.13 3.36
N CYS A 22 4.75 -9.22 2.53
CA CYS A 22 5.04 -7.79 2.64
C CYS A 22 4.55 -7.21 3.97
N SER A 23 3.35 -7.59 4.44
CA SER A 23 2.86 -7.24 5.77
C SER A 23 3.77 -7.77 6.87
N ALA A 24 4.17 -9.04 6.82
CA ALA A 24 5.05 -9.64 7.82
C ALA A 24 6.42 -8.94 7.87
N ILE A 25 7.02 -8.66 6.71
CA ILE A 25 8.28 -7.91 6.62
C ILE A 25 8.10 -6.51 7.22
N SER A 26 7.02 -5.81 6.88
CA SER A 26 6.74 -4.46 7.39
C SER A 26 6.52 -4.45 8.90
N LEU A 27 5.82 -5.45 9.45
CA LEU A 27 5.64 -5.62 10.90
C LEU A 27 6.97 -5.85 11.62
N VAL A 28 7.86 -6.66 11.06
CA VAL A 28 9.22 -6.85 11.60
C VAL A 28 10.01 -5.53 11.53
N MET A 29 9.88 -4.78 10.43
CA MET A 29 10.52 -3.47 10.26
C MET A 29 10.05 -2.44 11.30
N THR A 30 8.80 -2.51 11.77
CA THR A 30 8.31 -1.65 12.86
C THR A 30 9.21 -1.73 14.09
N LEU A 31 9.69 -2.92 14.44
CA LEU A 31 10.50 -3.15 15.66
C LEU A 31 11.80 -2.34 15.67
N THR A 32 12.26 -1.86 14.51
CA THR A 32 13.44 -0.99 14.42
C THR A 32 13.19 0.42 14.90
N GLY A 33 11.94 0.90 14.93
CA GLY A 33 11.54 2.29 15.19
C GLY A 33 11.94 3.28 14.10
N PHE A 34 13.14 3.12 13.52
CA PHE A 34 13.71 3.99 12.51
C PHE A 34 13.14 3.78 11.10
N ILE A 35 12.86 2.53 10.69
CA ILE A 35 12.30 2.27 9.35
C ILE A 35 10.94 2.94 9.16
N PRO A 36 9.98 2.87 10.11
CA PRO A 36 8.74 3.63 10.01
C PRO A 36 8.93 5.12 9.73
N VAL A 37 9.88 5.75 10.40
CA VAL A 37 10.20 7.18 10.25
C VAL A 37 10.79 7.45 8.87
N LEU A 38 11.77 6.65 8.42
CA LEU A 38 12.37 6.80 7.10
C LEU A 38 11.39 6.60 5.95
N THR A 39 10.38 5.77 6.12
CA THR A 39 9.38 5.52 5.09
C THR A 39 8.32 6.62 5.05
N ILE A 40 7.85 7.07 6.22
CA ILE A 40 6.71 7.99 6.32
C ILE A 40 7.15 9.44 6.14
N VAL A 41 8.20 9.89 6.84
CA VAL A 41 8.55 11.31 6.92
C VAL A 41 8.89 11.92 5.56
N PRO A 42 9.70 11.29 4.68
CA PRO A 42 10.01 11.90 3.38
C PRO A 42 8.78 12.15 2.52
N VAL A 43 7.82 11.22 2.54
CA VAL A 43 6.58 11.34 1.74
C VAL A 43 5.61 12.33 2.38
N ALA A 44 5.45 12.30 3.70
CA ALA A 44 4.61 13.25 4.44
C ALA A 44 5.12 14.70 4.24
N PHE A 45 6.43 14.90 4.40
CA PHE A 45 7.08 16.19 4.17
C PHE A 45 6.89 16.67 2.73
N LEU A 46 7.05 15.79 1.73
CA LEU A 46 6.82 16.14 0.33
C LEU A 46 5.34 16.51 0.07
N ALA A 47 4.40 15.79 0.67
CA ALA A 47 2.97 16.06 0.53
C ALA A 47 2.60 17.43 1.13
N GLU A 48 3.11 17.74 2.33
CA GLU A 48 2.93 19.04 2.98
C GLU A 48 3.58 20.17 2.19
N LEU A 49 4.81 19.97 1.69
CA LEU A 49 5.50 20.96 0.87
C LEU A 49 4.74 21.27 -0.42
N LEU A 50 4.17 20.26 -1.09
CA LEU A 50 3.35 20.48 -2.29
C LEU A 50 2.07 21.25 -1.97
N VAL A 51 1.49 21.00 -0.81
CA VAL A 51 0.24 21.64 -0.36
C VAL A 51 0.47 23.08 0.12
N SER A 52 1.60 23.36 0.77
CA SER A 52 1.93 24.70 1.28
C SER A 52 2.13 25.71 0.16
N MET A 53 2.50 25.27 -1.05
CA MET A 53 2.48 26.10 -2.26
C MET A 53 1.12 26.72 -2.58
N PHE A 54 0.02 26.18 -2.01
CA PHE A 54 -1.34 26.71 -2.16
C PHE A 54 -1.79 27.63 -1.01
N GLY A 55 -0.90 27.98 -0.05
CA GLY A 55 -1.02 29.14 0.85
C GLY A 55 -2.08 29.08 1.95
N ASP A 56 -2.32 27.92 2.59
CA ASP A 56 -3.40 27.76 3.59
C ASP A 56 -2.94 27.10 4.88
N GLN A 57 -3.58 27.41 6.01
CA GLN A 57 -3.19 27.03 7.37
C GLN A 57 -3.58 25.59 7.79
N ARG A 58 -4.05 24.75 6.86
CA ARG A 58 -4.49 23.36 7.13
C ARG A 58 -3.70 22.33 6.33
N GLU A 59 -2.38 22.42 6.41
CA GLU A 59 -1.45 21.60 5.61
C GLU A 59 -1.68 20.10 5.83
N GLY A 60 -1.79 19.64 7.07
CA GLY A 60 -1.99 18.21 7.37
C GLY A 60 -3.27 17.61 6.78
N MET A 61 -4.40 18.33 6.85
CA MET A 61 -5.66 17.86 6.27
C MET A 61 -5.60 17.80 4.73
N LYS A 62 -4.97 18.79 4.11
CA LYS A 62 -4.79 18.83 2.66
C LYS A 62 -3.80 17.76 2.17
N ALA A 63 -2.71 17.52 2.90
CA ALA A 63 -1.77 16.45 2.62
C ALA A 63 -2.45 15.07 2.74
N PHE A 64 -3.31 14.88 3.74
CA PHE A 64 -4.16 13.70 3.84
C PHE A 64 -5.06 13.52 2.61
N ILE A 65 -5.78 14.58 2.19
CA ILE A 65 -6.64 14.53 0.99
C ILE A 65 -5.82 14.19 -0.26
N LEU A 66 -4.65 14.82 -0.44
CA LEU A 66 -3.75 14.56 -1.55
C LEU A 66 -3.31 13.09 -1.59
N LEU A 67 -2.86 12.55 -0.45
CA LEU A 67 -2.44 11.15 -0.35
C LEU A 67 -3.61 10.18 -0.54
N ALA A 68 -4.81 10.52 -0.08
CA ALA A 68 -6.01 9.71 -0.31
C ALA A 68 -6.37 9.66 -1.80
N VAL A 69 -6.26 10.78 -2.52
CA VAL A 69 -6.46 10.84 -3.98
C VAL A 69 -5.39 10.00 -4.68
N ILE A 70 -4.11 10.17 -4.34
CA ILE A 70 -3.00 9.38 -4.92
C ILE A 70 -3.23 7.87 -4.70
N PHE A 71 -3.64 7.48 -3.49
CA PHE A 71 -3.95 6.09 -3.17
C PHE A 71 -5.11 5.56 -4.01
N LEU A 72 -6.21 6.32 -4.11
CA LEU A 72 -7.36 5.92 -4.93
C LEU A 72 -6.96 5.76 -6.40
N THR A 73 -6.21 6.72 -6.96
CA THR A 73 -5.68 6.63 -8.32
C THR A 73 -4.79 5.40 -8.49
N ALA A 74 -3.89 5.11 -7.55
CA ALA A 74 -3.03 3.94 -7.60
C ALA A 74 -3.83 2.62 -7.57
N VAL A 75 -4.89 2.54 -6.75
CA VAL A 75 -5.81 1.38 -6.72
C VAL A 75 -6.52 1.21 -8.06
N LEU A 76 -7.04 2.29 -8.65
CA LEU A 76 -7.73 2.25 -9.94
C LEU A 76 -6.80 1.84 -11.08
N VAL A 77 -5.57 2.37 -11.12
CA VAL A 77 -4.54 1.99 -12.10
C VAL A 77 -4.17 0.52 -11.94
N MET A 78 -3.91 0.06 -10.71
CA MET A 78 -3.61 -1.34 -10.43
C MET A 78 -4.76 -2.26 -10.86
N PHE A 79 -6.00 -1.92 -10.51
CA PHE A 79 -7.18 -2.68 -10.93
C PHE A 79 -7.24 -2.80 -12.45
N THR A 80 -7.06 -1.69 -13.15
CA THR A 80 -7.14 -1.63 -14.62
C THR A 80 -6.01 -2.41 -15.27
N ALA A 81 -4.79 -2.30 -14.75
CA ALA A 81 -3.63 -3.06 -15.23
C ALA A 81 -3.82 -4.58 -15.05
N VAL A 82 -4.19 -5.01 -13.84
CA VAL A 82 -4.44 -6.43 -13.53
C VAL A 82 -5.57 -7.00 -14.38
N LYS A 83 -6.68 -6.25 -14.51
CA LYS A 83 -7.80 -6.63 -15.38
C LYS A 83 -7.34 -6.80 -16.83
N ASN A 84 -6.67 -5.79 -17.39
CA ASN A 84 -6.26 -5.80 -18.80
C ASN A 84 -5.27 -6.93 -19.11
N LEU A 85 -4.33 -7.22 -18.20
CA LEU A 85 -3.41 -8.35 -18.36
C LEU A 85 -4.16 -9.68 -18.31
N THR A 86 -5.06 -9.85 -17.35
CA THR A 86 -5.85 -11.08 -17.20
C THR A 86 -6.76 -11.33 -18.40
N GLN A 87 -7.42 -10.29 -18.93
CA GLN A 87 -8.29 -10.40 -20.11
C GLN A 87 -7.53 -10.70 -21.41
N LYS A 88 -6.22 -10.42 -21.46
CA LYS A 88 -5.35 -10.77 -22.59
C LYS A 88 -4.76 -12.19 -22.47
N GLY A 89 -5.20 -12.97 -21.48
CA GLY A 89 -4.63 -14.28 -21.17
C GLY A 89 -3.19 -14.23 -20.64
N LEU A 90 -2.67 -13.04 -20.30
CA LEU A 90 -1.31 -12.89 -19.80
C LEU A 90 -1.24 -13.24 -18.32
N THR A 91 -0.30 -14.12 -17.96
CA THR A 91 -0.11 -14.52 -16.56
C THR A 91 0.66 -13.46 -15.80
N ILE A 92 0.06 -12.91 -14.76
CA ILE A 92 0.74 -11.99 -13.84
C ILE A 92 1.84 -12.72 -13.08
N THR A 93 3.05 -12.20 -13.18
CA THR A 93 4.27 -12.72 -12.59
C THR A 93 4.44 -12.26 -11.14
N LYS A 94 5.24 -13.01 -10.37
CA LYS A 94 5.63 -12.61 -9.01
C LYS A 94 6.31 -11.25 -8.95
N LYS A 95 7.11 -10.92 -9.97
CA LYS A 95 7.86 -9.66 -10.05
C LYS A 95 6.90 -8.48 -10.17
N GLU A 96 5.86 -8.60 -10.99
CA GLU A 96 4.83 -7.57 -11.15
C GLU A 96 4.05 -7.36 -9.84
N ILE A 97 3.67 -8.44 -9.15
CA ILE A 97 3.00 -8.35 -7.84
C ILE A 97 3.90 -7.64 -6.82
N LEU A 98 5.18 -8.02 -6.74
CA LEU A 98 6.14 -7.37 -5.85
C LEU A 98 6.33 -5.89 -6.18
N MET A 99 6.38 -5.52 -7.46
CA MET A 99 6.47 -4.13 -7.89
C MET A 99 5.23 -3.33 -7.48
N ILE A 100 4.04 -3.90 -7.64
CA ILE A 100 2.78 -3.30 -7.16
C ILE A 100 2.85 -3.10 -5.63
N MET A 101 3.20 -4.13 -4.86
CA MET A 101 3.33 -4.01 -3.41
C MET A 101 4.36 -2.97 -2.98
N PHE A 102 5.48 -2.87 -3.70
CA PHE A 102 6.51 -1.87 -3.46
C PHE A 102 6.01 -0.44 -3.72
N ILE A 103 5.23 -0.22 -4.78
CA ILE A 103 4.60 1.10 -5.02
C ILE A 103 3.61 1.41 -3.88
N PHE A 104 2.75 0.46 -3.52
CA PHE A 104 1.80 0.66 -2.43
C PHE A 104 2.49 0.89 -1.09
N TYR A 105 3.70 0.37 -0.87
CA TYR A 105 4.45 0.60 0.37
C TYR A 105 4.68 2.09 0.65
N TRP A 106 5.07 2.84 -0.38
CA TRP A 106 5.31 4.28 -0.28
C TRP A 106 4.05 5.13 -0.20
N ILE A 107 2.86 4.54 -0.43
CA ILE A 107 1.58 5.25 -0.40
C ILE A 107 0.81 4.93 0.89
N VAL A 108 0.72 3.64 1.21
CA VAL A 108 -0.08 3.11 2.31
C VAL A 108 0.44 3.54 3.66
N HIS A 109 1.77 3.54 3.88
CA HIS A 109 2.33 3.90 5.18
C HIS A 109 2.14 5.40 5.49
N PRO A 110 2.48 6.35 4.58
CA PRO A 110 2.16 7.76 4.80
C PRO A 110 0.67 8.03 4.95
N LEU A 111 -0.18 7.39 4.14
CA LEU A 111 -1.64 7.53 4.29
C LEU A 111 -2.12 7.02 5.65
N GLY A 112 -1.62 5.87 6.11
CA GLY A 112 -1.92 5.31 7.42
C GLY A 112 -1.48 6.23 8.56
N PHE A 113 -0.34 6.90 8.42
CA PHE A 113 0.10 7.95 9.32
C PHE A 113 -0.92 9.11 9.39
N TYR A 114 -1.35 9.66 8.25
CA TYR A 114 -2.33 10.75 8.26
C TYR A 114 -3.70 10.32 8.81
N ILE A 115 -4.14 9.07 8.57
CA ILE A 115 -5.35 8.52 9.19
C ILE A 115 -5.20 8.48 10.71
N TYR A 116 -4.07 8.00 11.21
CA TYR A 116 -3.78 7.98 12.64
C TYR A 116 -3.72 9.41 13.20
N TRP A 117 -3.00 10.30 12.54
CA TRP A 117 -2.82 11.68 12.98
C TRP A 117 -4.15 12.45 13.05
N ALA A 118 -5.02 12.25 12.04
CA ALA A 118 -6.39 12.74 12.02
C ALA A 118 -7.22 12.19 13.19
N ALA A 119 -7.20 10.87 13.39
CA ALA A 119 -8.05 10.18 14.36
C ALA A 119 -7.68 10.49 15.82
N PHE A 120 -6.38 10.66 16.12
CA PHE A 120 -5.91 10.78 17.51
C PHE A 120 -5.52 12.20 17.92
N THR A 121 -5.20 13.08 16.98
CA THR A 121 -4.71 14.43 17.32
C THR A 121 -5.44 15.55 16.58
N ASN A 122 -6.36 15.23 15.66
CA ASN A 122 -7.03 16.21 14.80
C ASN A 122 -6.05 17.19 14.13
N PHE A 123 -4.89 16.69 13.70
CA PHE A 123 -3.81 17.46 13.08
C PHE A 123 -3.26 18.63 13.92
N SER A 124 -3.43 18.62 15.24
CA SER A 124 -3.08 19.75 16.11
C SER A 124 -1.66 19.70 16.67
N ASN A 125 -0.92 18.60 16.47
CA ASN A 125 0.36 18.37 17.14
C ASN A 125 1.44 17.84 16.18
N ASP A 126 2.24 18.77 15.65
CA ASP A 126 3.35 18.48 14.72
C ASP A 126 4.55 17.83 15.43
N GLY A 127 4.69 18.02 16.76
CA GLY A 127 5.79 17.46 17.55
C GLY A 127 5.75 15.94 17.70
N GLN A 128 4.66 15.29 17.29
CA GLN A 128 4.45 13.84 17.45
C GLN A 128 4.55 13.05 16.15
N ILE A 129 5.01 13.65 15.04
CA ILE A 129 5.14 12.97 13.74
C ILE A 129 5.94 11.67 13.84
N ILE A 130 7.04 11.65 14.59
CA ILE A 130 7.88 10.45 14.78
C ILE A 130 7.10 9.32 15.48
N LEU A 131 6.41 9.64 16.58
CA LEU A 131 5.63 8.65 17.32
C LEU A 131 4.42 8.18 16.50
N GLY A 132 3.73 9.10 15.82
CA GLY A 132 2.63 8.78 14.93
C GLY A 132 3.08 7.85 13.79
N ALA A 133 4.27 8.07 13.23
CA ALA A 133 4.84 7.19 12.21
C ALA A 133 5.05 5.78 12.76
N ILE A 134 5.66 5.65 13.95
CA ILE A 134 5.92 4.35 14.58
C ILE A 134 4.61 3.62 14.93
N PHE A 135 3.63 4.31 15.51
CA PHE A 135 2.38 3.70 15.95
C PHE A 135 1.44 3.35 14.80
N SER A 136 1.43 4.12 13.70
CA SER A 136 0.58 3.85 12.54
C SER A 136 1.13 2.76 11.60
N PHE A 137 2.44 2.51 11.62
CA PHE A 137 3.10 1.58 10.70
C PHE A 137 2.59 0.13 10.78
N PRO A 138 2.38 -0.47 11.98
CA PRO A 138 1.85 -1.83 12.08
C PRO A 138 0.47 -2.00 11.48
N PHE A 139 -0.42 -1.02 11.72
CA PHE A 139 -1.81 -1.09 11.24
C PHE A 139 -1.87 -0.93 9.72
N SER A 140 -1.13 0.03 9.17
CA SER A 140 -1.02 0.22 7.72
C SER A 140 -0.33 -0.95 7.01
N SER A 141 0.57 -1.67 7.69
CA SER A 141 1.17 -2.89 7.15
C SER A 141 0.14 -3.97 6.80
N LEU A 142 -1.00 -4.05 7.50
CA LEU A 142 -2.03 -5.06 7.21
C LEU A 142 -2.75 -4.81 5.87
N SER A 143 -2.67 -3.59 5.32
CA SER A 143 -3.29 -3.26 4.04
C SER A 143 -2.69 -4.05 2.87
N PHE A 144 -1.44 -4.54 2.94
CA PHE A 144 -0.88 -5.37 1.86
C PHE A 144 -1.60 -6.71 1.71
N VAL A 145 -2.11 -7.30 2.80
CA VAL A 145 -2.96 -8.49 2.73
C VAL A 145 -4.25 -8.15 1.98
N ALA A 146 -4.89 -7.03 2.32
CA ALA A 146 -6.12 -6.59 1.67
C ALA A 146 -5.92 -6.29 0.17
N ILE A 147 -4.82 -5.63 -0.20
CA ILE A 147 -4.45 -5.36 -1.60
C ILE A 147 -4.19 -6.68 -2.34
N GLY A 148 -3.45 -7.61 -1.73
CA GLY A 148 -3.19 -8.93 -2.32
C GLY A 148 -4.46 -9.75 -2.52
N PHE A 149 -5.38 -9.70 -1.56
CA PHE A 149 -6.68 -10.34 -1.66
C PHE A 149 -7.53 -9.74 -2.79
N LEU A 150 -7.56 -8.40 -2.89
CA LEU A 150 -8.26 -7.70 -3.97
C LEU A 150 -7.71 -8.11 -5.35
N MET A 151 -6.39 -8.18 -5.51
CA MET A 151 -5.75 -8.65 -6.75
C MET A 151 -6.16 -10.08 -7.10
N ASP A 152 -6.14 -11.01 -6.14
CA ASP A 152 -6.55 -12.39 -6.39
C ASP A 152 -8.02 -12.52 -6.80
N ILE A 153 -8.92 -11.68 -6.24
CA ILE A 153 -10.32 -11.61 -6.68
C ILE A 153 -10.42 -11.19 -8.14
N ILE A 154 -9.71 -10.12 -8.53
CA ILE A 154 -9.73 -9.60 -9.90
C ILE A 154 -9.22 -10.67 -10.87
N ILE A 155 -8.07 -11.27 -10.56
CA ILE A 155 -7.45 -12.32 -11.38
C ILE A 155 -8.42 -13.48 -11.56
N LYS A 156 -9.00 -13.99 -10.47
CA LYS A 156 -9.95 -15.11 -10.53
C LYS A 156 -11.19 -14.76 -11.35
N LYS A 157 -11.74 -13.55 -11.18
CA LYS A 157 -12.96 -13.12 -11.88
C LYS A 157 -12.74 -13.07 -13.39
N TYR A 158 -11.63 -12.47 -13.83
CA TYR A 158 -11.37 -12.28 -15.25
C TYR A 158 -10.73 -13.49 -15.93
N SER A 159 -10.06 -14.39 -15.20
CA SER A 159 -9.57 -15.65 -15.75
C SER A 159 -10.70 -16.62 -16.10
N LEU A 160 -11.80 -16.62 -15.32
CA LEU A 160 -12.98 -17.45 -15.59
C LEU A 160 -13.77 -16.98 -16.82
N GLN A 161 -13.78 -15.67 -17.08
CA GLN A 161 -14.46 -15.10 -18.22
C GLN A 161 -13.79 -15.50 -19.55
N ASP A 162 -12.46 -15.54 -19.59
CA ASP A 162 -11.69 -15.96 -20.77
C ASP A 162 -11.96 -17.42 -21.16
N GLN A 163 -12.12 -18.30 -20.16
CA GLN A 163 -12.45 -19.73 -20.38
C GLN A 163 -13.89 -19.98 -20.85
N SER A 164 -14.81 -19.03 -20.68
CA SER A 164 -16.20 -19.16 -21.15
C SER A 164 -16.42 -18.74 -22.60
N ILE A 165 -15.43 -18.10 -23.22
CA ILE A 165 -15.50 -17.57 -24.59
C ILE A 165 -14.76 -18.51 -25.58
N GLN A 166 -13.95 -19.44 -25.07
CA GLN A 166 -13.31 -20.53 -25.84
C GLN A 166 -14.19 -21.77 -25.88
#